data_AF-A0A2G1YYW6-F1
#
_entry.id   AF-A0A2G1YYW6-F1
#
_cell.length_a   1.000
_cell.length_b   1.000
_cell.length_c   1.000
_cell.angle_alpha   90.00
_cell.angle_beta   90.00
_cell.angle_gamma   90.00
#
_symmetry.space_group_name_H-M   'P 1'
#
loop_
_entity.id
_entity.type
_entity.pdbx_description
1 polymer ?
#
loop_
_entity_poly.entity_id
_entity_poly.type
_entity_poly.pdbx_seq_one_letter_code
_entity_poly.pdbx_strand_id
1 'polypeptide(L)' 'VVLVVNEITPESRAALQDDYARLVISTPLQSLCRQVVDMMIAGVGKGMSDVSGQRFLQPDLFLPESV' A
#
# COMPACT_ATOMS: atom_id res chain seq x y z
N VAL A 1 2.12 -3.61 25.27
CA VAL A 1 1.35 -3.90 24.04
C VAL A 1 1.54 -2.70 23.11
N VAL A 2 1.65 -2.91 21.80
CA VAL A 2 1.82 -1.84 20.80
C VAL A 2 0.68 -1.93 19.78
N LEU A 3 0.10 -0.80 19.40
CA LEU A 3 -0.94 -0.73 18.38
C LEU A 3 -0.31 -0.51 17.00
N VAL A 4 -0.61 -1.43 16.08
CA VAL A 4 -0.22 -1.39 14.66
C VAL A 4 -1.49 -1.48 13.82
N VAL A 5 -1.61 -0.63 12.81
CA VAL A 5 -2.79 -0.58 11.93
C VAL A 5 -2.42 -0.68 10.45
N ASN A 6 -3.40 -1.00 9.61
CA ASN A 6 -3.18 -1.42 8.21
C ASN A 6 -3.29 -0.29 7.17
N GLU A 7 -3.69 0.93 7.55
CA GLU A 7 -3.85 2.01 6.58
C GLU A 7 -3.77 3.39 7.23
N ILE A 8 -3.25 4.36 6.48
CA ILE A 8 -3.12 5.75 6.90
C ILE A 8 -4.42 6.49 6.60
N THR A 9 -5.27 6.60 7.61
CA THR A 9 -6.45 7.45 7.66
C THR A 9 -6.21 8.68 8.53
N PRO A 10 -7.08 9.72 8.50
CA PRO A 10 -6.98 10.85 9.42
C PRO A 10 -6.90 10.42 10.90
N GLU A 11 -7.66 9.41 11.30
CA GLU A 11 -7.70 8.89 12.67
C GLU A 11 -6.40 8.19 13.04
N SER A 12 -5.89 7.30 12.18
CA SER A 12 -4.62 6.61 12.43
C SER A 12 -3.42 7.55 12.42
N ARG A 13 -3.46 8.62 11.61
CA ARG A 13 -2.45 9.68 11.60
C ARG A 13 -2.45 10.45 12.91
N ALA A 14 -3.63 10.87 13.39
CA ALA A 14 -3.76 11.50 14.71
C ALA A 14 -3.27 10.55 15.81
N ALA A 15 -3.62 9.26 15.73
CA ALA A 15 -3.14 8.26 16.68
C ALA A 15 -1.62 8.08 16.66
N LEU A 16 -0.94 8.22 15.51
CA LEU A 16 0.53 8.24 15.45
C LEU A 16 1.12 9.51 16.09
N GLN A 17 0.49 10.67 15.87
CA GLN A 17 0.93 11.95 16.44
C GLN A 17 0.76 12.01 17.96
N ASP A 18 -0.31 11.42 18.47
CA ASP A 18 -0.64 11.35 19.89
C ASP A 18 -0.03 10.12 20.60
N ASP A 19 0.85 9.37 19.92
CA ASP A 19 1.51 8.16 20.43
C ASP A 19 0.59 6.98 20.83
N TYR A 20 -0.69 7.01 20.43
CA TYR A 20 -1.62 5.88 20.60
C TYR A 20 -1.31 4.71 19.66
N ALA A 21 -0.86 4.99 18.43
CA ALA A 21 -0.38 4.01 17.46
C ALA A 21 1.13 4.17 17.27
N ARG A 22 1.83 3.07 16.94
CA ARG A 22 3.30 3.11 16.76
C ARG A 22 3.76 2.76 15.35
N LEU A 23 2.88 2.19 14.53
CA LEU A 23 3.17 1.87 13.12
C LEU A 23 1.87 1.79 12.33
N VAL A 24 1.89 2.34 11.13
CA VAL A 24 0.90 2.08 10.08
C VAL A 24 1.61 1.37 8.92
N ILE A 25 1.06 0.24 8.48
CA ILE A 25 1.55 -0.53 7.33
C ILE A 25 0.55 -0.34 6.19
N SER A 26 0.72 0.72 5.41
CA SER A 26 -0.20 1.14 4.36
C SER A 26 0.00 0.37 3.07
N THR A 27 -1.11 0.17 2.35
CA THR A 27 -1.07 -0.39 1.01
C THR A 27 -0.69 0.71 0.02
N PRO A 28 0.30 0.50 -0.88
CA PRO A 28 0.70 1.50 -1.87
C PRO A 28 -0.31 1.55 -3.03
N LEU A 29 -1.53 2.04 -2.74
CA LEU A 29 -2.69 1.98 -3.64
C LEU A 29 -2.43 2.62 -5.00
N GLN A 30 -1.70 3.75 -5.05
CA GLN A 30 -1.38 4.41 -6.31
C GLN A 30 -0.51 3.52 -7.22
N SER A 31 0.51 2.87 -6.65
CA SER A 31 1.38 1.94 -7.38
C SER A 31 0.61 0.70 -7.81
N LEU A 32 -0.19 0.12 -6.89
CA LEU A 32 -1.06 -1.02 -7.17
C LEU A 32 -2.01 -0.73 -8.35
N CYS A 33 -2.78 0.35 -8.26
CA CYS A 33 -3.77 0.71 -9.28
C CYS A 33 -3.10 0.97 -10.64
N ARG A 34 -1.98 1.69 -10.67
CA ARG A 34 -1.24 1.92 -11.92
C ARG A 34 -0.78 0.61 -12.54
N GLN A 35 -0.17 -0.26 -11.75
CA GLN A 35 0.31 -1.55 -12.21
C GLN A 35 -0.81 -2.46 -12.74
N VAL A 36 -1.98 -2.45 -12.09
CA VAL A 36 -3.16 -3.19 -12.54
C VAL A 36 -3.65 -2.67 -13.89
N VAL A 37 -3.78 -1.35 -14.04
CA VAL A 37 -4.23 -0.74 -15.30
C VAL A 37 -3.23 -1.01 -16.43
N ASP A 38 -1.93 -0.89 -16.16
CA ASP A 38 -0.89 -1.21 -17.14
C ASP A 38 -0.97 -2.68 -17.60
N MET A 39 -1.28 -3.61 -16.69
CA MET A 39 -1.50 -5.02 -17.04
C MET A 39 -2.76 -5.21 -17.90
N MET A 40 -3.85 -4.50 -17.60
CA MET A 40 -5.07 -4.55 -18.42
C MET A 40 -4.79 -4.06 -19.84
N ILE A 41 -4.09 -2.92 -19.98
CA ILE A 41 -3.71 -2.35 -21.29
C ILE A 41 -2.82 -3.34 -22.06
N ALA A 42 -1.81 -3.91 -21.39
CA ALA A 42 -0.91 -4.88 -22.01
C ALA A 42 -1.65 -6.16 -22.47
N GLY A 43 -2.57 -6.67 -21.66
CA GLY A 43 -3.35 -7.86 -21.97
C GLY A 43 -4.27 -7.67 -23.18
N VAL A 44 -4.89 -6.50 -23.32
CA VAL A 44 -5.71 -6.16 -24.50
C VAL A 44 -4.83 -5.96 -25.74
N GLY A 45 -3.68 -5.31 -25.61
CA GLY A 45 -2.85 -4.92 -26.76
C GLY A 45 -1.92 -6.02 -27.31
N LYS A 46 -1.42 -6.93 -26.46
CA LYS A 46 -0.38 -7.91 -26.82
C LYS A 46 -0.77 -9.36 -26.56
N GLY A 47 -1.99 -9.62 -26.07
CA GLY A 47 -2.41 -10.92 -25.56
C GLY A 47 -1.93 -11.16 -24.13
N MET A 48 -2.52 -12.14 -23.45
CA MET A 48 -2.11 -12.50 -22.08
C MET A 48 -0.71 -13.14 -22.10
N SER A 49 0.22 -12.64 -21.28
CA SER A 49 1.49 -13.32 -21.05
C SER A 49 1.29 -14.54 -20.14
N ASP A 50 1.93 -15.67 -20.45
CA ASP A 50 1.88 -16.91 -19.63
C ASP A 50 2.36 -16.73 -18.18
N VAL A 51 3.07 -15.63 -17.88
CA VAL A 51 3.51 -15.31 -16.53
C VAL A 51 2.40 -14.52 -15.82
N SER A 52 1.39 -15.23 -15.31
CA SER A 52 0.55 -14.74 -14.22
C SER A 52 1.37 -14.74 -12.92
N GLY A 53 2.42 -13.92 -12.88
CA GLY A 53 3.29 -13.80 -11.72
C GLY A 53 2.62 -12.97 -10.63
N GLN A 54 2.65 -13.45 -9.38
CA GLN A 54 2.34 -12.61 -8.23
C GLN A 54 3.28 -11.39 -8.25
N ARG A 55 2.71 -10.18 -8.20
CA ARG A 55 3.50 -8.97 -7.98
C ARG A 55 3.54 -8.65 -6.50
N PHE A 56 4.75 -8.57 -5.96
CA PHE A 56 4.98 -8.11 -4.61
C PHE A 56 5.13 -6.59 -4.61
N LEU A 57 4.39 -5.93 -3.72
CA LEU A 57 4.50 -4.50 -3.48
C LEU A 57 5.12 -4.30 -2.11
N GLN A 58 6.07 -3.37 -2.01
CA GLN A 58 6.56 -2.93 -0.71
C GLN A 58 5.46 -2.08 -0.07
N PRO A 59 5.04 -2.39 1.18
CA PRO A 59 4.11 -1.55 1.89
C PRO A 59 4.77 -0.22 2.27
N ASP A 60 3.95 0.82 2.38
CA ASP A 60 4.40 2.11 2.91
C ASP A 60 4.34 2.06 4.44
N LEU A 61 5.45 2.38 5.10
CA LEU A 61 5.54 2.33 6.56
C LEU A 61 5.52 3.75 7.13
N PHE A 62 4.54 4.04 7.98
CA PHE A 62 4.47 5.30 8.71
C PHE A 62 4.71 5.06 10.20
N LEU A 63 5.74 5.73 10.70
CA LEU A 63 6.10 5.83 12.11
C LEU A 63 5.71 7.21 12.65
N PRO A 64 5.61 7.41 13.97
CA PRO A 64 5.35 8.73 14.56
C PRO A 64 6.32 9.82 14.08
N GLU A 65 7.57 9.47 13.78
CA GLU A 65 8.59 10.41 13.29
C GLU A 65 8.40 10.83 11.82
N SER A 66 7.44 10.21 11.12
CA SER A 66 7.22 10.39 9.67
C SER A 66 5.89 11.04 9.29
N VAL A 67 5.05 11.40 10.28
CA VAL A 67 3.70 11.97 10.09
C VAL A 67 3.56 13.42 10.50
#